data_AF-A0A1Q3BQ40-F1
#
_entry.id   AF-A0A1Q3BQ40-F1
#
_cell.length_a   1.000
_cell.length_b   1.000
_cell.length_c   1.000
_cell.angle_alpha   90.00
_cell.angle_beta   90.00
_cell.angle_gamma   90.00
#
_symmetry.space_group_name_H-M   'P 1'
#
loop_
_entity.id
_entity.type
_entity.pdbx_description
1 polymer ?
#
loop_
_entity_poly.entity_id
_entity_poly.type
_entity_poly.pdbx_seq_one_letter_code
_entity_poly.pdbx_strand_id
1 'polypeptide(L)'
;WLEGMGWFEYLCSSHVIYPILVKLFYANLESSTTCIANSFVLGTPISITPDFIAETLGIPNEGIAHFNDIGKTEALGICLDQPNVNPLMNVTSGHLPIASRIILLLVTNIFLPREGSHTLPSERDLKFVACVKNGTPINLPYLIVNHML
;
A
#
# COMPACT_ATOMS: atom_id res chain seq x y z
N TRP A 1 12.78 9.23 -1.51
CA TRP A 1 11.86 8.16 -1.95
C TRP A 1 10.42 8.67 -2.06
N LEU A 2 9.78 9.08 -0.95
CA LEU A 2 8.35 9.44 -0.94
C LEU A 2 8.00 10.65 -1.81
N GLU A 3 8.84 11.69 -1.83
CA GLU A 3 8.69 12.83 -2.76
C GLU A 3 8.77 12.37 -4.22
N GLY A 4 9.75 11.51 -4.55
CA GLY A 4 9.90 10.94 -5.89
C GLY A 4 8.76 10.02 -6.32
N MET A 5 8.01 9.46 -5.37
CA MET A 5 6.78 8.71 -5.63
C MET A 5 5.55 9.62 -5.77
N GLY A 6 5.67 10.91 -5.44
CA GLY A 6 4.53 11.83 -5.38
C GLY A 6 3.59 11.59 -4.19
N TRP A 7 4.06 10.91 -3.12
CA TRP A 7 3.21 10.54 -1.97
C TRP A 7 3.39 11.43 -0.74
N PHE A 8 4.38 12.34 -0.77
CA PHE A 8 4.75 13.11 0.42
C PHE A 8 3.62 14.02 0.92
N GLU A 9 3.04 14.84 0.03
CA GLU A 9 1.92 15.73 0.38
C GLU A 9 0.69 14.95 0.88
N TYR A 10 0.37 13.83 0.23
CA TYR A 10 -0.67 12.92 0.69
C TYR A 10 -0.43 12.46 2.14
N LEU A 11 0.78 11.98 2.45
CA LEU A 11 1.12 11.47 3.79
C LEU A 11 1.14 12.57 4.87
N CYS A 12 1.38 13.82 4.48
CA CYS A 12 1.35 14.97 5.39
C CYS A 12 -0.03 15.60 5.52
N SER A 13 -0.98 15.22 4.67
CA SER A 13 -2.34 15.76 4.69
C SER A 13 -3.12 15.32 5.93
N SER A 14 -3.97 16.20 6.45
CA SER A 14 -4.88 15.90 7.56
C SER A 14 -6.31 16.12 7.10
N HIS A 15 -7.13 15.10 7.26
CA HIS A 15 -8.53 15.10 6.84
C HIS A 15 -9.43 14.70 8.01
N VAL A 16 -10.62 15.30 8.06
CA VAL A 16 -11.64 14.91 9.03
C VAL A 16 -12.16 13.53 8.66
N ILE A 17 -12.11 12.60 9.61
CA ILE A 17 -12.65 11.25 9.44
C ILE A 17 -14.08 11.24 9.97
N TYR A 18 -15.01 10.66 9.20
CA TYR A 18 -16.40 10.44 9.60
C TYR A 18 -16.65 8.94 9.81
N PRO A 19 -16.40 8.37 11.01
CA PRO A 19 -16.38 6.92 11.20
C PRO A 19 -17.73 6.24 10.90
N ILE A 20 -18.85 6.92 11.11
CA ILE A 20 -20.18 6.38 10.82
C ILE A 20 -20.36 6.20 9.30
N LEU A 21 -19.94 7.17 8.49
CA LEU A 21 -20.02 7.07 7.04
C LEU A 21 -19.11 5.97 6.50
N VAL A 22 -17.89 5.85 7.05
CA VAL A 22 -16.96 4.77 6.71
C VAL A 22 -17.56 3.40 7.02
N LYS A 23 -18.19 3.24 8.20
CA LYS A 23 -18.86 1.99 8.56
C LYS A 23 -20.03 1.66 7.63
N LEU A 24 -20.86 2.65 7.28
CA LEU A 24 -21.96 2.46 6.33
C LEU A 24 -21.45 2.09 4.93
N PHE A 25 -20.33 2.68 4.50
CA PHE A 25 -19.70 2.33 3.24
C PHE A 25 -19.29 0.86 3.20
N TYR A 26 -18.53 0.38 4.21
CA TYR A 26 -18.10 -1.02 4.25
C TYR A 26 -19.26 -2.00 4.49
N ALA A 27 -20.28 -1.61 5.25
CA ALA A 27 -21.45 -2.46 5.49
C ALA A 27 -22.30 -2.71 4.22
N ASN A 28 -22.22 -1.81 3.25
CA ASN A 28 -22.95 -1.90 1.97
C ASN A 28 -22.01 -2.13 0.77
N LEU A 29 -20.75 -2.50 1.02
CA LEU A 29 -19.78 -2.73 -0.05
C LEU A 29 -20.20 -3.95 -0.88
N GLU A 30 -20.35 -3.75 -2.18
CA GLU A 30 -20.71 -4.82 -3.13
C GLU A 30 -19.50 -5.70 -3.45
N SER A 31 -19.74 -6.99 -3.70
CA SER A 31 -18.71 -7.87 -4.23
C SER A 31 -18.37 -7.46 -5.67
N SER A 32 -17.08 -7.43 -5.99
CA SER A 32 -16.59 -6.99 -7.29
C SER A 32 -15.56 -7.96 -7.84
N THR A 33 -15.63 -8.24 -9.14
CA THR A 33 -14.61 -9.00 -9.89
C THR A 33 -13.64 -8.06 -10.61
N THR A 34 -13.82 -6.75 -10.44
CA THR A 34 -13.03 -5.68 -11.07
C THR A 34 -12.45 -4.76 -9.99
N CYS A 35 -11.43 -3.96 -10.31
CA CYS A 35 -10.82 -3.02 -9.36
C CYS A 35 -11.69 -1.76 -9.19
N ILE A 36 -12.94 -1.94 -8.76
CA ILE A 36 -13.93 -0.89 -8.50
C ILE A 36 -14.72 -1.30 -7.26
N ALA A 37 -14.73 -0.42 -6.25
CA ALA A 37 -15.47 -0.61 -5.01
C ALA A 37 -16.77 0.21 -5.04
N ASN A 38 -17.90 -0.48 -5.21
CA ASN A 38 -19.23 0.13 -5.21
C ASN A 38 -19.90 -0.07 -3.87
N SER A 39 -20.59 0.96 -3.38
CA SER A 39 -21.32 0.94 -2.12
C SER A 39 -22.49 1.93 -2.17
N PHE A 40 -23.31 1.93 -1.12
CA PHE A 40 -24.42 2.85 -0.95
C PHE A 40 -24.44 3.41 0.46
N VAL A 41 -24.40 4.74 0.60
CA VAL A 41 -24.37 5.43 1.89
C VAL A 41 -25.46 6.49 1.93
N LEU A 42 -26.39 6.36 2.87
CA LEU A 42 -27.46 7.34 3.14
C LEU A 42 -28.24 7.80 1.89
N GLY A 43 -28.61 6.88 0.99
CA GLY A 43 -29.34 7.25 -0.23
C GLY A 43 -28.44 7.54 -1.44
N THR A 44 -27.12 7.57 -1.26
CA THR A 44 -26.16 7.98 -2.29
C THR A 44 -25.29 6.79 -2.72
N PRO A 45 -25.32 6.41 -4.01
CA PRO A 45 -24.36 5.43 -4.53
C PRO A 45 -22.96 6.04 -4.57
N ILE A 46 -21.96 5.26 -4.15
CA ILE A 46 -20.55 5.62 -4.13
C ILE A 46 -19.79 4.60 -4.96
N SER A 47 -18.91 5.08 -5.83
CA SER A 47 -17.98 4.24 -6.59
C SER A 47 -16.56 4.75 -6.36
N ILE A 48 -15.70 3.90 -5.83
CA ILE A 48 -14.28 4.20 -5.61
C ILE A 48 -13.48 3.46 -6.68
N THR A 49 -12.87 4.23 -7.58
CA THR A 49 -11.97 3.76 -8.63
C THR A 49 -10.53 4.23 -8.35
N PRO A 50 -9.52 3.62 -9.00
CA PRO A 50 -8.15 4.11 -8.90
C PRO A 50 -8.01 5.58 -9.33
N ASP A 51 -8.73 6.01 -10.37
CA ASP A 51 -8.74 7.41 -10.80
C ASP A 51 -9.32 8.34 -9.73
N PHE A 52 -10.43 7.94 -9.10
CA PHE A 52 -11.04 8.70 -8.00
C PHE A 52 -10.07 8.86 -6.82
N ILE A 53 -9.35 7.80 -6.44
CA ILE A 53 -8.33 7.85 -5.38
C ILE A 53 -7.16 8.76 -5.78
N ALA A 54 -6.68 8.65 -7.02
CA ALA A 54 -5.58 9.46 -7.52
C ALA A 54 -5.90 10.96 -7.50
N GLU A 55 -7.11 11.33 -7.98
CA GLU A 55 -7.60 12.70 -7.96
C GLU A 55 -7.77 13.21 -6.52
N THR A 56 -8.39 12.41 -5.65
CA THR A 56 -8.67 12.80 -4.26
C THR A 56 -7.40 12.99 -3.44
N LEU A 57 -6.41 12.11 -3.62
CA LEU A 57 -5.16 12.15 -2.85
C LEU A 57 -4.05 12.97 -3.51
N GLY A 58 -4.23 13.37 -4.78
CA GLY A 58 -3.22 14.08 -5.56
C GLY A 58 -1.97 13.23 -5.84
N ILE A 59 -2.14 11.92 -6.04
CA ILE A 59 -1.04 10.96 -6.27
C ILE A 59 -1.11 10.33 -7.67
N PRO A 60 0.01 9.83 -8.23
CA PRO A 60 0.00 9.21 -9.55
C PRO A 60 -0.81 7.92 -9.61
N ASN A 61 -1.59 7.73 -10.69
CA ASN A 61 -2.28 6.48 -11.04
C ASN A 61 -1.49 5.68 -12.09
N GLU A 62 -0.20 5.48 -11.86
CA GLU A 62 0.70 4.82 -12.81
C GLU A 62 1.72 3.91 -12.10
N GLY A 63 2.44 3.10 -12.87
CA GLY A 63 3.43 2.17 -12.36
C GLY A 63 2.89 0.75 -12.15
N ILE A 64 3.68 -0.08 -11.46
CA ILE A 64 3.35 -1.49 -11.30
C ILE A 64 2.27 -1.70 -10.23
N ALA A 65 1.35 -2.62 -10.49
CA ALA A 65 0.30 -3.06 -9.55
C ALA A 65 0.54 -4.49 -9.03
N HIS A 66 1.49 -5.22 -9.62
CA HIS A 66 1.87 -6.56 -9.22
C HIS A 66 3.38 -6.62 -9.03
N PHE A 67 3.82 -7.34 -8.01
CA PHE A 67 5.22 -7.46 -7.65
C PHE A 67 5.83 -8.79 -8.09
N ASN A 68 5.21 -9.48 -9.06
CA ASN A 68 5.61 -10.83 -9.45
C ASN A 68 6.99 -10.87 -10.09
N ASP A 69 7.35 -9.81 -10.81
CA ASP A 69 8.64 -9.71 -11.52
C ASP A 69 9.81 -9.41 -10.58
N ILE A 70 9.54 -9.06 -9.33
CA ILE A 70 10.57 -8.78 -8.33
C ILE A 70 10.88 -10.06 -7.59
N GLY A 71 12.13 -10.51 -7.66
CA GLY A 71 12.59 -11.69 -6.95
C GLY A 71 12.56 -11.47 -5.43
N LYS A 72 12.18 -12.50 -4.67
CA LYS A 72 12.21 -12.44 -3.19
C LYS A 72 13.60 -12.07 -2.67
N THR A 73 14.66 -12.70 -3.21
CA THR A 73 16.05 -12.43 -2.82
C THR A 73 16.47 -11.00 -3.13
N GLU A 74 16.07 -10.48 -4.28
CA GLU A 74 16.33 -9.10 -4.69
C GLU A 74 15.66 -8.11 -3.73
N ALA A 75 14.36 -8.31 -3.46
CA ALA A 75 13.62 -7.48 -2.52
C ALA A 75 14.25 -7.50 -1.12
N LEU A 76 14.65 -8.68 -0.64
CA LEU A 76 15.35 -8.82 0.64
C LEU A 76 16.68 -8.05 0.66
N GLY A 77 17.48 -8.13 -0.40
CA GLY A 77 18.77 -7.45 -0.48
C GLY A 77 18.61 -5.93 -0.43
N ILE A 78 17.64 -5.41 -1.17
CA ILE A 78 17.29 -3.98 -1.15
C ILE A 78 16.76 -3.58 0.21
N CYS A 79 15.85 -4.37 0.81
CA CYS A 79 15.27 -4.06 2.12
C CYS A 79 16.33 -4.03 3.24
N LEU A 80 17.31 -4.92 3.19
CA LEU A 80 18.36 -5.04 4.22
C LEU A 80 19.58 -4.17 3.98
N ASP A 81 19.68 -3.50 2.82
CA ASP A 81 20.90 -2.80 2.38
C ASP A 81 22.13 -3.72 2.33
N GLN A 82 21.92 -4.99 1.93
CA GLN A 82 22.96 -6.01 1.90
C GLN A 82 22.97 -6.80 0.58
N PRO A 83 24.12 -6.94 -0.09
CA PRO A 83 24.26 -7.88 -1.20
C PRO A 83 24.30 -9.33 -0.68
N ASN A 84 23.73 -10.28 -1.45
CA ASN A 84 23.80 -11.73 -1.19
C ASN A 84 23.08 -12.24 0.08
N VAL A 85 21.82 -11.85 0.26
CA VAL A 85 20.96 -12.33 1.34
C VAL A 85 20.47 -13.76 1.09
N ASN A 86 20.33 -14.55 2.16
CA ASN A 86 19.74 -15.89 2.08
C ASN A 86 18.21 -15.79 1.88
N PRO A 87 17.62 -16.29 0.78
CA PRO A 87 16.18 -16.23 0.54
C PRO A 87 15.32 -17.02 1.54
N LEU A 88 15.94 -17.94 2.29
CA LEU A 88 15.29 -18.73 3.33
C LEU A 88 15.29 -18.06 4.70
N MET A 89 15.99 -16.93 4.86
CA MET A 89 16.01 -16.21 6.12
C MET A 89 14.65 -15.57 6.41
N ASN A 90 14.17 -15.74 7.64
CA ASN A 90 13.03 -14.99 8.14
C ASN A 90 13.50 -13.60 8.60
N VAL A 91 13.02 -12.57 7.91
CA VAL A 91 13.29 -11.18 8.26
C VAL A 91 12.12 -10.65 9.08
N THR A 92 12.43 -10.12 10.26
CA THR A 92 11.46 -9.33 11.06
C THR A 92 11.69 -7.84 10.84
N SER A 93 10.70 -7.01 11.17
CA SER A 93 10.82 -5.55 11.09
C SER A 93 12.02 -5.00 11.90
N GLY A 94 12.43 -5.68 12.97
CA GLY A 94 13.61 -5.33 13.76
C GLY A 94 14.96 -5.53 13.06
N HIS A 95 15.02 -6.43 12.07
CA HIS A 95 16.22 -6.63 11.25
C HIS A 95 16.38 -5.55 10.17
N LEU A 96 15.28 -4.89 9.78
CA LEU A 96 15.31 -3.89 8.73
C LEU A 96 16.03 -2.60 9.20
N PRO A 97 16.88 -1.99 8.36
CA PRO A 97 17.37 -0.63 8.56
C PRO A 97 16.22 0.38 8.75
N ILE A 98 16.51 1.51 9.39
CA ILE A 98 15.48 2.49 9.78
C ILE A 98 14.63 2.96 8.60
N ALA A 99 15.25 3.21 7.44
CA ALA A 99 14.56 3.63 6.23
C ALA A 99 13.55 2.59 5.74
N SER A 100 13.99 1.34 5.58
CA SER A 100 13.14 0.21 5.17
C SER A 100 12.03 -0.05 6.18
N ARG A 101 12.31 0.12 7.47
CA ARG A 101 11.33 -0.04 8.55
C ARG A 101 10.26 1.04 8.50
N ILE A 102 10.62 2.30 8.25
CA ILE A 102 9.65 3.39 8.09
C ILE A 102 8.73 3.11 6.90
N ILE A 103 9.30 2.73 5.75
CA ILE A 103 8.50 2.38 4.57
C ILE A 103 7.57 1.20 4.88
N LEU A 104 8.06 0.16 5.54
CA LEU A 104 7.23 -0.99 5.95
C LEU A 104 6.06 -0.57 6.84
N LEU A 105 6.29 0.36 7.77
CA LEU A 105 5.22 0.89 8.62
C LEU A 105 4.18 1.65 7.80
N LEU A 106 4.59 2.49 6.84
CA LEU A 106 3.67 3.17 5.93
C LEU A 106 2.84 2.18 5.11
N VAL A 107 3.49 1.15 4.55
CA VAL A 107 2.82 0.10 3.79
C VAL A 107 1.77 -0.61 4.63
N THR A 108 2.13 -1.06 5.83
CA THR A 108 1.26 -1.93 6.64
C THR A 108 0.26 -1.20 7.54
N ASN A 109 0.37 0.12 7.70
CA ASN A 109 -0.56 0.91 8.51
C ASN A 109 -1.38 1.93 7.72
N ILE A 110 -0.88 2.41 6.58
CA ILE A 110 -1.51 3.49 5.81
C ILE A 110 -1.98 2.98 4.46
N PHE A 111 -1.08 2.42 3.65
CA PHE A 111 -1.39 2.07 2.26
C PHE A 111 -2.23 0.80 2.15
N LEU A 112 -1.81 -0.25 2.84
CA LEU A 112 -2.42 -1.58 2.81
C LEU A 112 -2.56 -2.07 4.26
N PRO A 113 -3.41 -1.40 5.06
CA PRO A 113 -3.55 -1.70 6.48
C PRO A 113 -4.03 -3.14 6.65
N ARG A 114 -3.34 -3.89 7.51
CA ARG A 114 -3.71 -5.26 7.86
C ARG A 114 -3.88 -5.41 9.36
N GLU A 115 -4.75 -6.33 9.76
CA GLU A 115 -4.90 -6.70 11.17
C GLU A 115 -3.78 -7.63 11.63
N GLY A 116 -3.53 -7.64 12.94
CA GLY A 116 -2.57 -8.55 13.57
C GLY A 116 -1.14 -8.00 13.64
N SER A 117 -0.16 -8.89 13.54
CA SER A 117 1.24 -8.52 13.83
C SER A 117 1.94 -7.80 12.67
N HIS A 118 2.64 -6.72 13.01
CA HIS A 118 3.55 -6.00 12.11
C HIS A 118 5.02 -6.45 12.29
N THR A 119 5.29 -7.49 13.09
CA THR A 119 6.67 -7.97 13.33
C THR A 119 7.25 -8.72 12.14
N LEU A 120 6.43 -9.52 11.44
CA LEU A 120 6.85 -10.31 10.28
C LEU A 120 6.26 -9.71 9.00
N PRO A 121 7.05 -9.00 8.18
CA PRO A 121 6.60 -8.56 6.86
C PRO A 121 6.33 -9.77 5.96
N SER A 122 5.27 -9.70 5.16
CA SER A 122 4.98 -10.64 4.10
C SER A 122 5.95 -10.44 2.93
N GLU A 123 6.03 -11.41 2.01
CA GLU A 123 6.79 -11.24 0.78
C GLU A 123 6.30 -10.03 -0.03
N ARG A 124 4.99 -9.79 -0.08
CA ARG A 124 4.40 -8.61 -0.73
C ARG A 124 4.89 -7.32 -0.09
N ASP A 125 4.93 -7.26 1.24
CA ASP A 125 5.40 -6.07 1.97
C ASP A 125 6.87 -5.78 1.66
N LEU A 126 7.73 -6.80 1.65
CA LEU A 126 9.15 -6.66 1.33
C LEU A 126 9.36 -6.18 -0.11
N LYS A 127 8.61 -6.73 -1.07
CA LYS A 127 8.68 -6.28 -2.46
C LYS A 127 8.20 -4.84 -2.62
N PHE A 128 7.12 -4.46 -1.93
CA PHE A 128 6.66 -3.07 -1.91
C PHE A 128 7.76 -2.15 -1.36
N VAL A 129 8.36 -2.49 -0.21
CA VAL A 129 9.44 -1.70 0.39
C VAL A 129 10.62 -1.57 -0.58
N ALA A 130 10.99 -2.65 -1.25
CA ALA A 130 12.07 -2.65 -2.25
C ALA A 130 11.78 -1.71 -3.42
N CYS A 131 10.56 -1.72 -3.98
CA CYS A 131 10.15 -0.77 -5.02
C CYS A 131 10.30 0.68 -4.56
N VAL A 132 9.82 0.99 -3.34
CA VAL A 132 9.90 2.35 -2.80
C VAL A 132 11.34 2.82 -2.66
N LYS A 133 12.22 1.95 -2.15
CA LYS A 133 13.64 2.27 -2.01
C LYS A 133 14.34 2.48 -3.35
N ASN A 134 13.99 1.68 -4.36
CA ASN A 134 14.57 1.78 -5.70
C ASN A 134 13.93 2.87 -6.57
N GLY A 135 12.86 3.51 -6.13
CA GLY A 135 12.16 4.52 -6.94
C GLY A 135 11.37 3.92 -8.10
N THR A 136 11.02 2.62 -8.03
CA THR A 136 10.12 1.99 -9.01
C THR A 136 8.71 2.54 -8.82
N PRO A 137 8.09 3.17 -9.83
CA PRO A 137 6.72 3.69 -9.71
C PRO A 137 5.73 2.56 -9.39
N ILE A 138 4.88 2.79 -8.39
CA ILE A 138 3.85 1.84 -7.93
C ILE A 138 2.49 2.50 -8.12
N ASN A 139 1.55 1.76 -8.71
CA ASN A 139 0.16 2.21 -8.81
C ASN A 139 -0.55 2.04 -7.46
N LEU A 140 -0.26 2.96 -6.53
CA LEU A 140 -0.84 2.96 -5.19
C LEU A 140 -2.38 3.09 -5.20
N PRO A 141 -3.01 3.95 -6.04
CA PRO A 141 -4.46 4.00 -6.14
C PRO A 141 -5.11 2.64 -6.45
N TYR A 142 -4.56 1.90 -7.43
CA TYR A 142 -5.03 0.56 -7.75
C TYR A 142 -4.89 -0.39 -6.56
N LEU A 143 -3.74 -0.35 -5.88
CA LEU A 143 -3.48 -1.22 -4.73
C LEU A 143 -4.42 -0.94 -3.55
N ILE A 144 -4.77 0.33 -3.30
CA ILE A 144 -5.73 0.73 -2.26
C ILE A 144 -7.11 0.15 -2.58
N VAL A 145 -7.63 0.39 -3.79
CA VAL A 145 -8.96 -0.11 -4.19
C VAL A 145 -9.01 -1.63 -4.14
N ASN A 146 -7.99 -2.31 -4.66
CA ASN A 146 -7.92 -3.76 -4.62
C ASN A 146 -7.75 -4.32 -3.20
N HIS A 147 -7.31 -3.52 -2.23
CA HIS A 147 -7.20 -3.93 -0.83
C HIS A 147 -8.48 -3.67 -0.04
N MET A 148 -9.38 -2.82 -0.55
CA MET A 148 -10.71 -2.60 0.01
C MET A 148 -11.69 -3.74 -0.30
N LEU A 149 -11.47 -4.44 -1.43
CA LEU A 149 -12.30 -5.53 -1.97
C LEU A 149 -11.85 -6.90 -1.47
#